data_AF-A0AAJ2JVS4-F1
#
_entry.id   AF-A0AAJ2JVS4-F1
#
_cell.length_a   1.000
_cell.length_b   1.000
_cell.length_c   1.000
_cell.angle_alpha   90.00
_cell.angle_beta   90.00
_cell.angle_gamma   90.00
#
_symmetry.space_group_name_H-M   'P 1'
#
loop_
_entity.id
_entity.type
_entity.pdbx_description
1 polymer ?
#
loop_
_entity_poly.entity_id
_entity_poly.type
_entity_poly.pdbx_seq_one_letter_code
_entity_poly.pdbx_strand_id
1 'polypeptide(L)'
;MGQLTCFQVILPNGERLWPASIFPAGDQHTALTELHMVRRCLEHDGEVVISVTAYDDHGECLHRHKQRFDAAGLAMIQGPLSSYSPNGISVNEVFGLSEAARLWGIDGGGATIRKALERGEFYPHEIRKSDGILLVTFSGMQRRYNAVMKNQWMEIHTYFVQEGIILEQSDDIHDTHHNSLSTIARRHRKAFEI
;
A
#
# COMPACT_ATOMS: atom_id res chain seq x y z
N MET A 1 -14.36 14.54 -8.59
CA MET A 1 -14.14 13.08 -8.55
C MET A 1 -13.34 12.81 -7.29
N GLY A 2 -13.88 12.01 -6.36
CA GLY A 2 -13.36 11.94 -5.00
C GLY A 2 -12.24 10.92 -4.88
N GLN A 3 -11.05 11.39 -4.55
CA GLN A 3 -9.99 10.55 -4.00
C GLN A 3 -10.52 9.94 -2.69
N LEU A 4 -10.52 8.61 -2.60
CA LEU A 4 -10.93 7.92 -1.38
C LEU A 4 -9.67 7.58 -0.58
N THR A 5 -9.67 8.00 0.69
CA THR A 5 -8.66 7.56 1.64
C THR A 5 -8.95 6.11 2.02
N CYS A 6 -7.99 5.22 1.75
CA CYS A 6 -8.11 3.78 1.94
C CYS A 6 -6.85 3.22 2.60
N PHE A 7 -6.93 1.96 3.01
CA PHE A 7 -5.80 1.19 3.52
C PHE A 7 -5.55 -0.02 2.63
N GLN A 8 -4.29 -0.43 2.58
CA GLN A 8 -3.89 -1.75 2.15
C GLN A 8 -3.76 -2.64 3.38
N VAL A 9 -4.53 -3.72 3.43
CA VAL A 9 -4.50 -4.67 4.54
C VAL A 9 -3.96 -5.99 4.04
N ILE A 10 -2.97 -6.54 4.75
CA ILE A 10 -2.40 -7.87 4.50
C ILE A 10 -2.83 -8.79 5.63
N LEU A 11 -3.40 -9.93 5.26
CA LEU A 11 -3.78 -11.00 6.18
C LEU A 11 -2.58 -11.93 6.43
N PRO A 12 -2.58 -12.72 7.52
CA PRO A 12 -1.47 -13.66 7.83
C PRO A 12 -1.19 -14.70 6.74
N ASN A 13 -2.18 -15.04 5.91
CA ASN A 13 -2.02 -15.96 4.76
C ASN A 13 -1.40 -15.26 3.52
N GLY A 14 -1.08 -13.97 3.59
CA GLY A 14 -0.57 -13.17 2.48
C GLY A 14 -1.64 -12.60 1.54
N GLU A 15 -2.92 -12.87 1.79
CA GLU A 15 -4.02 -12.25 1.05
C GLU A 15 -4.05 -10.76 1.32
N ARG A 16 -4.37 -10.00 0.25
CA ARG A 16 -4.37 -8.54 0.28
C ARG A 16 -5.78 -8.01 0.05
N LEU A 17 -6.23 -7.18 0.97
CA LEU A 17 -7.47 -6.42 0.85
C LEU A 17 -7.14 -4.99 0.40
N TRP A 18 -7.58 -4.63 -0.79
CA TRP A 18 -7.40 -3.29 -1.37
C TRP A 18 -8.48 -2.99 -2.42
N PRO A 19 -9.00 -1.76 -2.50
CA PRO A 19 -8.87 -0.68 -1.53
C PRO A 19 -9.82 -0.92 -0.33
N ALA A 20 -9.28 -0.85 0.89
CA ALA A 20 -10.03 -1.14 2.09
C ALA A 20 -10.40 0.14 2.87
N SER A 21 -11.66 0.25 3.29
CA SER A 21 -12.09 1.18 4.33
C SER A 21 -12.25 0.42 5.65
N ILE A 22 -11.74 0.98 6.73
CA ILE A 22 -11.78 0.34 8.06
C ILE A 22 -12.74 1.14 8.95
N PHE A 23 -13.54 0.44 9.73
CA PHE A 23 -14.57 1.00 10.61
C PHE A 23 -14.43 0.42 12.01
N PRO A 24 -14.80 1.17 13.07
CA PRO A 24 -15.05 0.58 14.38
C PRO A 24 -16.08 -0.54 14.30
N ALA A 25 -15.96 -1.57 15.16
CA ALA A 25 -16.93 -2.66 15.19
C ALA A 25 -18.35 -2.21 15.59
N GLY A 26 -18.44 -1.14 16.39
CA GLY A 26 -19.69 -0.54 16.86
C GLY A 26 -20.30 0.55 15.96
N ASP A 27 -19.54 1.11 15.01
CA ASP A 27 -20.02 2.12 14.05
C ASP A 27 -19.48 1.82 12.64
N GLN A 28 -20.36 1.35 11.76
CA GLN A 28 -20.00 1.03 10.38
C GLN A 28 -20.34 2.13 9.37
N HIS A 29 -20.70 3.33 9.84
CA HIS A 29 -21.02 4.49 9.02
C HIS A 29 -19.81 5.44 8.89
N THR A 30 -18.99 5.55 9.93
CA THR A 30 -17.83 6.45 9.95
C THR A 30 -16.54 5.65 9.77
N ALA A 31 -15.90 5.79 8.62
CA ALA A 31 -14.61 5.15 8.37
C ALA A 31 -13.50 5.81 9.21
N LEU A 32 -12.60 5.00 9.73
CA LEU A 32 -11.33 5.45 10.30
C LEU A 32 -10.46 5.93 9.14
N THR A 33 -9.98 7.17 9.19
CA THR A 33 -9.17 7.76 8.11
C THR A 33 -7.68 7.76 8.42
N GLU A 34 -7.30 7.58 9.69
CA GLU A 34 -5.91 7.62 10.16
C GLU A 34 -5.49 6.29 10.75
N LEU A 35 -4.24 5.89 10.51
CA LEU A 35 -3.72 4.59 10.95
C LEU A 35 -3.67 4.47 12.48
N HIS A 36 -3.35 5.57 13.19
CA HIS A 36 -3.35 5.59 14.64
C HIS A 36 -4.75 5.33 15.23
N MET A 37 -5.82 5.70 14.53
CA MET A 37 -7.20 5.43 14.97
C MET A 37 -7.52 3.94 14.81
N VAL A 38 -7.08 3.33 13.71
CA VAL A 38 -7.21 1.88 13.46
C VAL A 38 -6.54 1.09 14.57
N ARG A 39 -5.29 1.44 14.89
CA ARG A 39 -4.54 0.81 16.00
C ARG A 39 -5.29 0.94 17.32
N ARG A 40 -5.74 2.14 17.68
CA ARG A 40 -6.49 2.36 18.93
C ARG A 40 -7.77 1.54 19.02
N CYS A 41 -8.52 1.44 17.93
CA CYS A 41 -9.71 0.57 17.88
C CYS A 41 -9.35 -0.89 18.07
N LEU A 42 -8.31 -1.39 17.41
CA LEU A 42 -7.86 -2.78 17.58
C LEU A 42 -7.38 -3.08 19.01
N GLU A 43 -6.65 -2.14 19.65
CA GLU A 43 -6.16 -2.31 21.02
C GLU A 43 -7.27 -2.24 22.08
N HIS A 44 -8.28 -1.38 21.88
CA HIS A 44 -9.35 -1.14 22.85
C HIS A 44 -10.56 -2.07 22.64
N ASP A 45 -11.05 -2.17 21.40
CA ASP A 45 -12.27 -2.90 21.06
C ASP A 45 -11.98 -4.35 20.64
N GLY A 46 -10.73 -4.68 20.30
CA GLY A 46 -10.29 -6.02 19.92
C GLY A 46 -10.61 -6.42 18.47
N GLU A 47 -11.50 -5.69 17.81
CA GLU A 47 -11.95 -5.96 16.43
C GLU A 47 -12.28 -4.69 15.64
N VAL A 48 -12.17 -4.81 14.31
CA VAL A 48 -12.57 -3.79 13.33
C VAL A 48 -13.40 -4.41 12.22
N VAL A 49 -14.19 -3.59 11.53
CA VAL A 49 -14.90 -3.99 10.31
C VAL A 49 -14.14 -3.43 9.11
N ILE A 50 -13.78 -4.31 8.18
CA ILE A 50 -13.08 -3.96 6.95
C ILE A 50 -14.02 -4.10 5.78
N SER A 51 -14.12 -3.06 4.95
CA SER A 51 -14.92 -2.99 3.74
C SER A 51 -14.01 -2.90 2.52
N VAL A 52 -14.02 -3.89 1.63
CA VAL A 52 -13.28 -3.82 0.36
C VAL A 52 -14.20 -3.33 -0.75
N THR A 53 -13.76 -2.34 -1.52
CA THR A 53 -14.51 -1.83 -2.68
C THR A 53 -14.10 -2.62 -3.93
N ALA A 54 -15.08 -3.21 -4.61
CA ALA A 54 -14.90 -3.87 -5.90
C ALA A 54 -15.57 -3.07 -7.02
N TYR A 55 -15.03 -3.17 -8.23
CA TYR A 55 -15.53 -2.51 -9.43
C TYR A 55 -15.88 -3.56 -10.50
N ASP A 56 -16.89 -3.28 -11.34
CA ASP A 56 -17.19 -4.10 -12.51
C ASP A 56 -16.25 -3.78 -13.69
N ASP A 57 -16.47 -4.47 -14.81
CA ASP A 57 -15.70 -4.28 -16.04
C ASP A 57 -15.81 -2.85 -16.61
N HIS A 58 -16.84 -2.09 -16.23
CA HIS A 58 -17.07 -0.71 -16.62
C HIS A 58 -16.46 0.30 -15.65
N GLY A 59 -15.94 -0.14 -14.50
CA GLY A 59 -15.42 0.74 -13.46
C GLY A 59 -16.49 1.23 -12.47
N GLU A 60 -17.71 0.71 -12.55
CA GLU A 60 -18.75 1.05 -11.60
C GLU A 60 -18.57 0.24 -10.31
N CYS A 61 -18.81 0.88 -9.16
CA CYS A 61 -18.67 0.23 -7.86
C CYS A 61 -19.75 -0.85 -7.71
N LEU A 62 -19.35 -2.12 -7.72
CA LEU A 62 -20.26 -3.26 -7.59
C LEU A 62 -20.76 -3.41 -6.15
N HIS A 63 -19.85 -3.72 -5.24
CA HIS A 63 -20.18 -4.11 -3.89
C HIS A 63 -19.06 -3.76 -2.92
N ARG A 64 -19.48 -3.50 -1.68
CA ARG A 64 -18.62 -3.33 -0.52
C ARG A 64 -18.79 -4.54 0.38
N HIS A 65 -17.85 -5.49 0.30
CA HIS A 65 -17.88 -6.64 1.19
C HIS A 65 -17.33 -6.22 2.55
N LYS A 66 -18.17 -6.30 3.59
CA LYS A 66 -17.80 -5.99 4.97
C LYS A 66 -17.58 -7.28 5.75
N GLN A 67 -16.43 -7.37 6.41
CA GLN A 67 -16.09 -8.49 7.29
C GLN A 67 -15.44 -7.97 8.56
N ARG A 68 -15.69 -8.66 9.68
CA ARG A 68 -15.04 -8.40 10.97
C ARG A 68 -13.70 -9.10 11.04
N PHE A 69 -12.70 -8.41 11.59
CA PHE A 69 -11.37 -8.94 11.84
C PHE A 69 -10.94 -8.54 13.25
N ASP A 70 -10.43 -9.51 14.01
CA ASP A 70 -9.66 -9.25 15.21
C ASP A 70 -8.19 -8.98 14.85
N ALA A 71 -7.38 -8.63 15.85
CA ALA A 71 -5.95 -8.38 15.64
C ALA A 71 -5.20 -9.63 15.11
N ALA A 72 -5.63 -10.85 15.48
CA ALA A 72 -5.00 -12.08 15.02
C ALA A 72 -5.25 -12.37 13.54
N GLY A 73 -6.39 -11.92 13.01
CA GLY A 73 -6.76 -12.01 11.60
C GLY A 73 -6.03 -11.02 10.69
N LEU A 74 -5.19 -10.14 11.23
CA LEU A 74 -4.52 -9.08 10.50
C LEU A 74 -3.00 -9.18 10.70
N ALA A 75 -2.23 -9.06 9.63
CA ALA A 75 -0.78 -9.02 9.71
C ALA A 75 -0.26 -7.58 9.64
N MET A 76 -0.69 -6.84 8.62
CA MET A 76 -0.18 -5.50 8.35
C MET A 76 -1.27 -4.59 7.77
N ILE A 77 -1.26 -3.32 8.18
CA ILE A 77 -2.13 -2.27 7.62
C ILE A 77 -1.26 -1.11 7.18
N GLN A 78 -1.39 -0.69 5.92
CA GLN A 78 -0.64 0.43 5.34
C GLN A 78 -1.59 1.53 4.88
N GLY A 79 -1.25 2.77 5.22
CA GLY A 79 -2.00 3.97 4.83
C GLY A 79 -2.06 5.01 5.94
N PRO A 80 -2.86 6.07 5.75
CA PRO A 80 -3.82 6.28 4.67
C PRO A 80 -3.20 6.37 3.26
N LEU A 81 -3.88 5.82 2.27
CA LEU A 81 -3.51 5.82 0.85
C LEU A 81 -4.64 6.33 -0.02
N SER A 82 -4.25 7.00 -1.11
CA SER A 82 -5.19 7.46 -2.15
C SER A 82 -5.58 6.30 -3.04
N SER A 83 -6.87 5.98 -3.06
CA SER A 83 -7.46 5.13 -4.10
C SER A 83 -8.12 6.01 -5.16
N TYR A 84 -7.80 5.72 -6.41
CA TYR A 84 -8.35 6.41 -7.57
C TYR A 84 -9.50 5.58 -8.14
N SER A 85 -10.63 6.26 -8.36
CA SER A 85 -11.73 5.63 -9.08
C SER A 85 -11.29 5.31 -10.50
N PRO A 86 -11.69 4.16 -11.06
CA PRO A 86 -11.51 3.88 -12.48
C PRO A 86 -12.27 4.85 -13.40
N ASN A 87 -13.23 5.61 -12.86
CA ASN A 87 -13.95 6.63 -13.60
C ASN A 87 -13.20 7.97 -13.60
N GLY A 88 -12.95 8.51 -14.80
CA GLY A 88 -12.34 9.83 -14.99
C GLY A 88 -10.82 9.89 -14.88
N ILE A 89 -10.16 8.83 -15.35
CA ILE A 89 -8.71 8.68 -15.41
C ILE A 89 -8.06 9.86 -16.14
N SER A 90 -7.11 10.51 -15.48
CA SER A 90 -6.25 11.53 -16.08
C SER A 90 -5.17 10.88 -16.96
N VAL A 91 -4.70 11.60 -17.99
CA VAL A 91 -3.53 11.18 -18.78
C VAL A 91 -2.28 11.03 -17.90
N ASN A 92 -2.21 11.74 -16.77
CA ASN A 92 -1.11 11.62 -15.81
C ASN A 92 -1.18 10.34 -14.95
N GLU A 93 -2.25 9.56 -15.07
CA GLU A 93 -2.50 8.34 -14.31
C GLU A 93 -2.41 7.10 -15.19
N VAL A 94 -1.78 7.21 -16.37
CA VAL A 94 -1.50 6.08 -17.26
C VAL A 94 -0.02 5.98 -17.58
N PHE A 95 0.47 4.75 -17.67
CA PHE A 95 1.89 4.46 -17.85
C PHE A 95 2.08 3.43 -18.96
N GLY A 96 3.20 3.52 -19.67
CA GLY A 96 3.66 2.39 -20.49
C GLY A 96 4.04 1.20 -19.61
N LEU A 97 3.90 -0.04 -20.11
CA LEU A 97 4.17 -1.24 -19.28
C LEU A 97 5.58 -1.28 -18.67
N SER A 98 6.60 -0.86 -19.42
CA SER A 98 7.98 -0.83 -18.91
C SER A 98 8.16 0.21 -17.80
N GLU A 99 7.49 1.35 -17.92
CA GLU A 99 7.49 2.40 -16.90
C GLU A 99 6.75 1.94 -15.64
N ALA A 100 5.54 1.39 -15.80
CA ALA A 100 4.75 0.84 -14.72
C ALA A 100 5.53 -0.24 -13.94
N ALA A 101 6.19 -1.16 -14.66
CA ALA A 101 6.99 -2.20 -14.03
C ALA A 101 8.17 -1.63 -13.22
N ARG A 102 8.83 -0.58 -13.72
CA ARG A 102 9.89 0.11 -12.98
C ARG A 102 9.36 0.78 -11.73
N LEU A 103 8.23 1.49 -11.82
CA LEU A 103 7.61 2.21 -10.71
C LEU A 103 7.12 1.24 -9.61
N TRP A 104 6.54 0.11 -9.97
CA TRP A 104 6.10 -0.92 -9.00
C TRP A 104 7.18 -1.91 -8.59
N GLY A 105 8.37 -1.87 -9.20
CA GLY A 105 9.43 -2.81 -8.90
C GLY A 105 9.14 -4.25 -9.32
N ILE A 106 8.46 -4.44 -10.45
CA ILE A 106 8.04 -5.75 -10.95
C ILE A 106 9.20 -6.44 -11.67
N ASP A 107 9.60 -7.60 -11.15
CA ASP A 107 10.59 -8.46 -11.78
C ASP A 107 10.09 -8.98 -13.15
N GLY A 108 10.99 -9.02 -14.14
CA GLY A 108 10.64 -9.34 -15.53
C GLY A 108 10.05 -8.17 -16.34
N GLY A 109 9.92 -6.98 -15.72
CA GLY A 109 9.57 -5.75 -16.43
C GLY A 109 8.17 -5.76 -17.04
N GLY A 110 7.97 -4.99 -18.11
CA GLY A 110 6.66 -4.88 -18.78
C GLY A 110 6.10 -6.19 -19.35
N ALA A 111 6.95 -7.21 -19.55
CA ALA A 111 6.51 -8.54 -20.00
C ALA A 111 5.65 -9.25 -18.95
N THR A 112 5.94 -9.05 -17.66
CA THR A 112 5.15 -9.61 -16.55
C THR A 112 3.74 -9.02 -16.54
N ILE A 113 3.62 -7.71 -16.75
CA ILE A 113 2.32 -7.02 -16.84
C ILE A 113 1.54 -7.50 -18.07
N ARG A 114 2.22 -7.70 -19.21
CA ARG A 114 1.59 -8.26 -20.41
C ARG A 114 1.03 -9.66 -20.18
N LYS A 115 1.76 -10.54 -19.50
CA LYS A 115 1.26 -11.89 -19.16
C LYS A 115 0.06 -11.85 -18.22
N ALA A 116 0.04 -10.92 -17.27
CA ALA A 116 -1.11 -10.71 -16.39
C ALA A 116 -2.35 -10.26 -17.19
N LEU A 117 -2.18 -9.36 -18.16
CA LEU A 117 -3.23 -8.99 -19.12
C LEU A 117 -3.74 -10.21 -19.90
N GLU A 118 -2.85 -11.02 -20.46
CA GLU A 118 -3.23 -12.23 -21.22
C GLU A 118 -4.02 -13.25 -20.39
N ARG A 119 -3.85 -13.24 -19.06
CA ARG A 119 -4.58 -14.07 -18.10
C ARG A 119 -5.92 -13.49 -17.64
N GLY A 120 -6.29 -12.29 -18.12
CA GLY A 120 -7.51 -11.62 -17.70
C GLY A 120 -7.43 -11.04 -16.28
N GLU A 121 -6.23 -10.75 -15.79
CA GLU A 121 -6.04 -10.24 -14.42
C GLU A 121 -6.24 -8.72 -14.31
N PHE A 122 -6.54 -8.04 -15.43
CA PHE A 122 -6.89 -6.63 -15.51
C PHE A 122 -8.30 -6.46 -16.08
N TYR A 123 -9.04 -5.48 -15.56
CA TYR A 123 -10.32 -5.10 -16.14
C TYR A 123 -10.12 -4.33 -17.47
N PRO A 124 -11.12 -4.35 -18.37
CA PRO A 124 -11.00 -3.68 -19.68
C PRO A 124 -10.69 -2.17 -19.59
N HIS A 125 -11.13 -1.49 -18.53
CA HIS A 125 -10.87 -0.07 -18.31
C HIS A 125 -9.48 0.23 -17.71
N GLU A 126 -8.77 -0.78 -17.20
CA GLU A 126 -7.49 -0.59 -16.50
C GLU A 126 -6.29 -0.61 -17.44
N ILE A 127 -6.41 -1.24 -18.61
CA ILE A 127 -5.31 -1.43 -19.55
C ILE A 127 -5.82 -1.46 -20.98
N ARG A 128 -5.20 -0.66 -21.86
CA ARG A 128 -5.64 -0.52 -23.25
C ARG A 128 -4.45 -0.30 -24.18
N LYS A 129 -4.61 -0.74 -25.43
CA LYS A 129 -3.68 -0.45 -26.52
C LYS A 129 -4.04 0.87 -27.22
N SER A 130 -3.06 1.75 -27.37
CA SER A 130 -3.15 3.02 -28.13
C SER A 130 -1.92 3.14 -29.03
N ASP A 131 -2.13 3.32 -30.34
CA ASP A 131 -1.05 3.45 -31.35
C ASP A 131 0.11 2.44 -31.19
N GLY A 132 -0.23 1.18 -30.94
CA GLY A 132 0.76 0.11 -30.79
C GLY A 132 1.34 -0.05 -29.38
N ILE A 133 1.14 0.92 -28.49
CA ILE A 133 1.64 0.93 -27.12
C ILE A 133 0.54 0.44 -26.17
N LEU A 134 0.89 -0.43 -25.22
CA LEU A 134 0.00 -0.80 -24.12
C LEU A 134 0.19 0.18 -22.97
N LEU A 135 -0.91 0.79 -22.54
CA LEU A 135 -1.00 1.72 -21.44
C LEU A 135 -1.81 1.09 -20.31
N VAL A 136 -1.30 1.19 -19.08
CA VAL A 136 -1.95 0.70 -17.87
C VAL A 136 -2.20 1.86 -16.92
N THR A 137 -3.36 1.85 -16.27
CA THR A 137 -3.78 2.87 -15.31
C THR A 137 -3.08 2.69 -13.96
N PHE A 138 -2.91 3.79 -13.23
CA PHE A 138 -2.43 3.78 -11.86
C PHE A 138 -3.30 2.90 -10.96
N SER A 139 -4.63 3.05 -11.03
CA SER A 139 -5.60 2.25 -10.27
C SER A 139 -5.50 0.75 -10.57
N GLY A 140 -5.34 0.37 -11.84
CA GLY A 140 -5.13 -1.02 -12.24
C GLY A 140 -3.85 -1.61 -11.66
N MET A 141 -2.77 -0.84 -11.64
CA MET A 141 -1.52 -1.25 -10.99
C MET A 141 -1.67 -1.37 -9.46
N GLN A 142 -2.37 -0.43 -8.81
CA GLN A 142 -2.69 -0.50 -7.39
C GLN A 142 -3.49 -1.75 -7.02
N ARG A 143 -4.48 -2.11 -7.84
CA ARG A 143 -5.34 -3.27 -7.64
C ARG A 143 -4.61 -4.59 -7.92
N ARG A 144 -3.80 -4.65 -8.98
CA ARG A 144 -3.15 -5.91 -9.37
C ARG A 144 -1.94 -6.25 -8.52
N TYR A 145 -1.11 -5.27 -8.19
CA TYR A 145 0.21 -5.52 -7.61
C TYR A 145 0.30 -5.03 -6.16
N ASN A 146 0.45 -3.73 -5.96
CA ASN A 146 0.59 -3.13 -4.64
C ASN A 146 -0.01 -1.73 -4.68
N ALA A 147 -0.65 -1.29 -3.60
CA ALA A 147 -1.31 0.02 -3.53
C ALA A 147 -0.34 1.19 -3.70
N VAL A 148 0.96 0.95 -3.51
CA VAL A 148 2.04 1.94 -3.54
C VAL A 148 3.15 1.51 -4.49
N MET A 149 3.80 2.52 -5.10
CA MET A 149 4.99 2.31 -5.91
C MET A 149 6.18 1.92 -5.03
N LYS A 150 7.20 1.27 -5.61
CA LYS A 150 8.37 0.76 -4.88
C LYS A 150 9.10 1.83 -4.08
N ASN A 151 9.24 3.04 -4.65
CA ASN A 151 9.92 4.16 -3.99
C ASN A 151 9.13 4.73 -2.80
N GLN A 152 7.83 4.49 -2.73
CA GLN A 152 6.96 4.99 -1.66
C GLN A 152 6.89 4.04 -0.47
N TRP A 153 7.40 2.81 -0.57
CA TRP A 153 7.22 1.79 0.48
C TRP A 153 7.73 2.23 1.87
N MET A 154 8.79 3.03 1.92
CA MET A 154 9.37 3.54 3.17
C MET A 154 8.72 4.84 3.67
N GLU A 155 7.87 5.48 2.86
CA GLU A 155 7.21 6.75 3.19
C GLU A 155 5.80 6.54 3.76
N ILE A 156 5.26 5.33 3.62
CA ILE A 156 3.89 5.01 4.03
C ILE A 156 3.88 4.43 5.43
N HIS A 157 3.13 5.10 6.31
CA HIS A 157 2.81 4.61 7.65
C HIS A 157 2.31 3.17 7.58
N THR A 158 2.97 2.30 8.35
CA THR A 158 2.72 0.87 8.33
C THR A 158 2.53 0.39 9.77
N TYR A 159 1.36 -0.20 10.04
CA TYR A 159 1.03 -0.82 11.31
C TYR A 159 1.22 -2.33 11.19
N PHE A 160 2.18 -2.85 11.96
CA PHE A 160 2.42 -4.28 12.14
C PHE A 160 1.57 -4.74 13.31
N VAL A 161 0.46 -5.40 13.00
CA VAL A 161 -0.64 -5.60 13.95
C VAL A 161 -0.24 -6.55 15.08
N GLN A 162 0.50 -7.61 14.76
CA GLN A 162 0.93 -8.63 15.72
C GLN A 162 2.00 -8.10 16.68
N GLU A 163 2.82 -7.18 16.21
CA GLU A 163 3.87 -6.51 16.97
C GLU A 163 3.36 -5.29 17.75
N GLY A 164 2.17 -4.78 17.39
CA GLY A 164 1.62 -3.59 18.02
C GLY A 164 2.40 -2.31 17.70
N ILE A 165 3.19 -2.28 16.61
CA ILE A 165 4.06 -1.15 16.27
C ILE A 165 3.61 -0.46 14.98
N ILE A 166 3.62 0.87 14.99
CA ILE A 166 3.53 1.67 13.77
C ILE A 166 4.93 2.13 13.41
N LEU A 167 5.37 1.84 12.18
CA LEU A 167 6.53 2.50 11.60
C LEU A 167 6.08 3.87 11.10
N GLU A 168 6.51 4.90 11.83
CA GLU A 168 6.44 6.30 11.43
C GLU A 168 7.83 6.69 10.91
N GLN A 169 7.90 7.60 9.93
CA GLN A 169 9.20 8.18 9.57
C GLN A 169 9.80 8.81 10.83
N SER A 170 11.03 8.44 11.17
CA SER A 170 11.85 9.30 12.01
C SER A 170 12.03 10.60 11.23
N ASP A 171 11.35 11.67 11.64
CA ASP A 171 11.77 13.03 11.33
C ASP A 171 13.21 13.14 11.85
N ASP A 172 14.20 12.87 10.99
CA ASP A 172 15.57 13.32 11.24
C ASP A 172 15.51 14.84 11.17
N ILE A 173 15.23 15.42 12.34
CA ILE A 173 15.42 16.82 12.65
C ILE A 173 16.83 17.16 12.15
N HIS A 174 16.87 18.10 11.22
CA HIS A 174 18.05 18.79 10.79
C HIS A 174 18.60 19.62 11.97
N ASP A 175 19.08 18.96 13.03
CA ASP A 175 19.78 19.61 14.14
C ASP A 175 21.26 19.71 13.75
N THR A 176 21.52 20.61 12.81
CA THR A 176 22.84 21.23 12.66
C THR A 176 23.11 22.10 13.88
N HIS A 177 23.46 21.47 15.01
CA HIS A 177 24.23 22.12 16.05
C HIS A 177 25.62 21.50 16.14
N HIS A 178 26.51 22.22 15.46
CA HIS A 178 27.95 22.19 15.59
C HIS A 178 28.39 22.24 17.07
N ASN A 179 29.48 21.51 17.37
CA ASN A 179 30.29 21.46 18.61
C ASN A 179 29.87 20.35 19.60
N SER A 180 30.71 19.41 20.03
CA SER A 180 32.17 19.46 20.20
C SER A 180 32.80 18.07 20.10
N LEU A 181 34.00 18.05 19.52
CA LEU A 181 34.96 16.96 19.56
C LEU A 181 35.32 16.60 21.01
N SER A 182 35.17 15.33 21.38
CA SER A 182 36.07 14.66 22.32
C SER A 182 36.27 13.20 21.92
N THR A 183 37.40 12.97 21.25
CA THR A 183 38.38 11.92 21.51
C THR A 183 37.88 10.72 22.34
N ILE A 184 37.94 9.50 21.78
CA ILE A 184 38.75 8.39 22.32
C ILE A 184 38.65 7.11 21.44
N ALA A 185 39.83 6.75 20.93
CA ALA A 185 40.39 5.42 20.68
C ALA A 185 39.74 4.43 19.68
N ARG A 186 40.29 4.48 18.47
CA ARG A 186 40.69 3.29 17.71
C ARG A 186 41.46 2.30 18.60
N ARG A 187 41.01 1.05 18.67
CA ARG A 187 41.88 -0.12 18.86
C ARG A 187 41.42 -1.28 17.95
N HIS A 188 41.98 -1.29 16.74
CA HIS A 188 42.24 -2.52 16.01
C HIS A 188 43.42 -3.22 16.69
N ARG A 189 43.29 -4.51 17.02
CA ARG A 189 44.43 -5.41 17.22
C ARG A 189 44.13 -6.71 16.48
N LYS A 190 44.88 -6.94 15.39
CA LYS A 190 45.10 -8.26 14.76
C LYS A 190 46.07 -9.07 15.62
N ALA A 191 46.04 -10.40 15.43
CA ALA A 191 46.99 -11.48 15.77
C ALA A 191 46.31 -12.55 16.64
N PHE A 192 46.43 -13.86 16.47
CA PHE A 192 47.13 -14.75 15.52
C PHE A 192 46.54 -16.18 15.71
N GLU A 193 46.85 -17.07 14.77
CA GLU A 193 46.56 -18.52 14.69
C GLU A 193 46.74 -19.33 15.99
N ILE A 194 45.87 -20.33 16.21
CA ILE A 194 46.19 -21.77 16.41
C ILE A 194 45.08 -22.58 15.73
#